data_AF-A0A9W7IGS6-F1
#
_entry.id   AF-A0A9W7IGS6-F1
#
_cell.length_a   1.000
_cell.length_b   1.000
_cell.length_c   1.000
_cell.angle_alpha   90.00
_cell.angle_beta   90.00
_cell.angle_gamma   90.00
#
_symmetry.space_group_name_H-M   'P 1'
#
loop_
_entity.id
_entity.type
_entity.pdbx_description
1 polymer ?
#
loop_
_entity_poly.entity_id
_entity_poly.type
_entity_poly.pdbx_seq_one_letter_code
_entity_poly.pdbx_strand_id
1 'polypeptide(L)'
;MYFKFTFCPIILLLWASLSFAQNVNVVIHGAASIAKTDDNFVCVTLDWWPAEKCDYNQCPWGKAGILNLDLRYGALINAIKAFNPLRIKVGGSLQDNVVYKVGEVSSCPNFMKREDGLFGFSQGCLSMERWDQLNRFFNHTGVKLTFGLNALFGRNESQTEKGLWIGDWQPQNTRDFMQYTISKGYKVDSYEFGNQLSGSGMGAKVDAKQYGKDVIVLKNLVKELYAHPETQPKVLGPGGFYEEKWFNTFLEVSGQGIVDGLTHHIYNLGPGDDPNMMNKILDPSYLNQVSQTYKGVSDVVNKFRPQLGAWVSESGGALNGGSKDVSRTFADGFWYLDQMGMASTYDQKVFCRQALIGGNYGLLNATTFVPNPDYYGALLWHRLMGGTVLAVTKESDPDLRVYAHCAKKKPGVSLIFINLSKDRSFNITLSNAKPGDAGKPNYEFVGKQNREEYHLRALTGDIKDDIVCLNDVPMVQTDSEDIPAMDPKLVDASTPISIAAQSIAYVTIRDFEAPACV
;
A
#
# COMPACT_ATOMS: atom_id res chain seq x y z
N MET A 1 -0.46 -50.51 58.84
CA MET A 1 -1.02 -49.40 58.05
C MET A 1 -0.08 -49.16 56.88
N TYR A 2 -0.34 -49.80 55.74
CA TYR A 2 0.49 -49.72 54.53
C TYR A 2 -0.27 -48.90 53.48
N PHE A 3 0.27 -47.76 53.07
CA PHE A 3 -0.27 -46.95 51.98
C PHE A 3 0.18 -47.53 50.64
N LYS A 4 -0.78 -47.93 49.79
CA LYS A 4 -0.54 -48.23 48.37
C LYS A 4 -0.64 -46.94 47.57
N PHE A 5 0.44 -46.55 46.91
CA PHE A 5 0.42 -45.55 45.83
C PHE A 5 0.07 -46.25 44.52
N THR A 6 -1.04 -45.84 43.91
CA THR A 6 -1.43 -46.26 42.56
C THR A 6 -0.85 -45.26 41.56
N PHE A 7 0.09 -45.69 40.74
CA PHE A 7 0.64 -44.90 39.63
C PHE A 7 -0.38 -44.92 38.47
N CYS A 8 -0.89 -43.76 38.08
CA CYS A 8 -1.73 -43.59 36.89
C CYS A 8 -0.85 -43.03 35.77
N PRO A 9 -0.70 -43.71 34.60
CA PRO A 9 0.07 -43.16 33.50
C PRO A 9 -0.77 -42.09 32.80
N ILE A 10 -0.35 -40.83 32.91
CA ILE A 10 -0.87 -39.75 32.07
C ILE A 10 -0.32 -39.96 30.66
N ILE A 11 -1.16 -40.42 29.75
CA ILE A 11 -0.87 -40.44 28.32
C ILE A 11 -0.95 -39.00 27.83
N LEU A 12 0.20 -38.36 27.65
CA LEU A 12 0.33 -37.12 26.87
C LEU A 12 0.05 -37.46 25.39
N LEU A 13 -1.21 -37.27 24.99
CA LEU A 13 -1.59 -37.23 23.57
C LEU A 13 -1.02 -35.94 22.97
N LEU A 14 0.18 -36.01 22.42
CA LEU A 14 0.67 -35.05 21.43
C LEU A 14 -0.31 -35.09 20.25
N TRP A 15 -1.16 -34.07 20.14
CA TRP A 15 -1.90 -33.79 18.91
C TRP A 15 -0.88 -33.37 17.85
N ALA A 16 -0.23 -34.33 17.21
CA ALA A 16 0.37 -34.11 15.91
C ALA A 16 -0.79 -33.87 14.95
N SER A 17 -1.09 -32.60 14.66
CA SER A 17 -1.94 -32.26 13.54
C SER A 17 -1.27 -32.84 12.29
N LEU A 18 -1.88 -33.87 11.71
CA LEU A 18 -1.51 -34.38 10.40
C LEU A 18 -1.84 -33.29 9.39
N SER A 19 -0.91 -32.35 9.17
CA SER A 19 -1.03 -31.37 8.09
C SER A 19 -0.92 -32.13 6.78
N PHE A 20 -2.01 -32.25 6.05
CA PHE A 20 -1.97 -32.79 4.69
C PHE A 20 -1.26 -31.76 3.80
N ALA A 21 -0.14 -32.17 3.21
CA ALA A 21 0.56 -31.37 2.21
C ALA A 21 -0.05 -31.67 0.83
N GLN A 22 -0.64 -30.66 0.20
CA GLN A 22 -1.17 -30.77 -1.15
C GLN A 22 -0.10 -30.37 -2.16
N ASN A 23 0.18 -31.24 -3.12
CA ASN A 23 1.10 -30.92 -4.21
C ASN A 23 0.38 -30.02 -5.22
N VAL A 24 1.02 -28.93 -5.64
CA VAL A 24 0.47 -28.00 -6.63
C VAL A 24 1.56 -27.64 -7.63
N ASN A 25 1.27 -27.79 -8.92
CA ASN A 25 2.13 -27.27 -9.97
C ASN A 25 1.78 -25.80 -10.28
N VAL A 26 2.79 -24.94 -10.26
CA VAL A 26 2.68 -23.51 -10.59
C VAL A 26 3.48 -23.24 -11.86
N VAL A 27 2.80 -22.76 -12.88
CA VAL A 27 3.36 -22.47 -14.20
C VAL A 27 3.56 -20.96 -14.34
N ILE A 28 4.80 -20.55 -14.58
CA ILE A 28 5.16 -19.16 -14.82
C ILE A 28 5.24 -18.93 -16.33
N HIS A 29 4.58 -17.87 -16.81
CA HIS A 29 4.59 -17.46 -18.21
C HIS A 29 5.69 -16.44 -18.45
N GLY A 30 6.94 -16.91 -18.57
CA GLY A 30 8.13 -16.05 -18.65
C GLY A 30 8.35 -15.35 -20.00
N ALA A 31 7.57 -15.66 -21.03
CA ALA A 31 7.79 -15.18 -22.40
C ALA A 31 7.43 -13.69 -22.60
N ALA A 32 6.44 -13.18 -21.87
CA ALA A 32 5.97 -11.79 -21.98
C ALA A 32 5.46 -11.27 -20.63
N SER A 33 5.58 -9.96 -20.42
CA SER A 33 4.99 -9.29 -19.27
C SER A 33 3.49 -9.05 -19.47
N ILE A 34 2.69 -9.21 -18.42
CA ILE A 34 1.26 -8.83 -18.44
C ILE A 34 1.01 -7.41 -17.96
N ALA A 35 1.95 -6.85 -17.20
CA ALA A 35 1.86 -5.51 -16.62
C ALA A 35 3.26 -5.00 -16.24
N LYS A 36 3.36 -3.70 -15.95
CA LYS A 36 4.58 -3.06 -15.45
C LYS A 36 4.29 -2.08 -14.31
N THR A 37 4.88 -2.31 -13.14
CA THR A 37 4.78 -1.42 -11.97
C THR A 37 5.93 -0.39 -11.93
N ASP A 38 5.79 0.66 -11.12
CA ASP A 38 6.88 1.63 -10.84
C ASP A 38 7.98 0.96 -10.00
N ASP A 39 9.23 1.38 -10.15
CA ASP A 39 10.35 0.89 -9.32
C ASP A 39 10.11 1.12 -7.80
N ASN A 40 9.25 2.10 -7.49
CA ASN A 40 8.74 2.44 -6.17
C ASN A 40 7.25 2.06 -6.03
N PHE A 41 6.89 0.88 -6.53
CA PHE A 41 5.54 0.33 -6.42
C PHE A 41 5.05 0.34 -4.96
N VAL A 42 5.91 -0.05 -4.02
CA VAL A 42 5.62 0.05 -2.59
C VAL A 42 5.64 1.52 -2.17
N CYS A 43 4.50 1.99 -1.71
CA CYS A 43 4.29 3.34 -1.23
C CYS A 43 3.59 3.29 0.13
N VAL A 44 3.71 4.37 0.90
CA VAL A 44 3.01 4.57 2.17
C VAL A 44 2.44 5.98 2.25
N THR A 45 1.49 6.20 3.13
CA THR A 45 0.97 7.54 3.41
C THR A 45 1.45 8.07 4.76
N LEU A 46 1.44 9.39 4.90
CA LEU A 46 1.46 10.11 6.17
C LEU A 46 0.23 11.02 6.21
N ASP A 47 -0.54 10.92 7.29
CA ASP A 47 -1.84 11.59 7.40
C ASP A 47 -1.76 12.90 8.21
N TRP A 48 -2.81 13.70 8.11
CA TRP A 48 -3.02 14.95 8.83
C TRP A 48 -3.72 14.78 10.19
N TRP A 49 -4.29 13.60 10.48
CA TRP A 49 -5.10 13.38 11.69
C TRP A 49 -4.39 13.81 12.99
N PRO A 50 -5.03 14.67 13.82
CA PRO A 50 -4.50 15.02 15.13
C PRO A 50 -4.83 13.93 16.16
N ALA A 51 -4.28 14.06 17.37
CA ALA A 51 -4.43 13.07 18.44
C ALA A 51 -5.89 12.85 18.86
N GLU A 52 -6.74 13.85 18.64
CA GLU A 52 -8.15 13.85 18.97
C GLU A 52 -9.00 13.06 17.95
N LYS A 53 -8.42 12.57 16.84
CA LYS A 53 -9.11 11.66 15.92
C LYS A 53 -9.36 10.33 16.61
N CYS A 54 -10.63 10.08 16.90
CA CYS A 54 -11.09 8.87 17.56
C CYS A 54 -12.27 8.28 16.80
N ASP A 55 -12.28 6.96 16.67
CA ASP A 55 -13.40 6.16 16.16
C ASP A 55 -13.58 5.00 17.12
N TYR A 56 -14.81 4.49 17.28
CA TYR A 56 -15.05 3.26 18.06
C TYR A 56 -14.44 3.28 19.48
N ASN A 57 -14.48 4.45 20.14
CA ASN A 57 -13.91 4.68 21.48
C ASN A 57 -12.39 4.46 21.61
N GLN A 58 -11.64 4.62 20.51
CA GLN A 58 -10.18 4.57 20.48
C GLN A 58 -9.62 5.74 19.66
N CYS A 59 -8.42 6.19 19.99
CA CYS A 59 -7.73 7.29 19.30
C CYS A 59 -6.34 6.83 18.83
N PRO A 60 -6.26 5.93 17.83
CA PRO A 60 -5.03 5.22 17.49
C PRO A 60 -3.98 6.09 16.75
N TRP A 61 -4.29 7.35 16.49
CA TRP A 61 -3.39 8.27 15.80
C TRP A 61 -2.31 8.86 16.70
N GLY A 62 -2.61 9.14 17.98
CA GLY A 62 -1.66 9.78 18.89
C GLY A 62 -1.00 11.02 18.24
N LYS A 63 0.33 11.10 18.26
CA LYS A 63 1.10 12.19 17.62
C LYS A 63 1.54 11.87 16.18
N ALA A 64 0.98 10.84 15.54
CA ALA A 64 1.45 10.37 14.23
C ALA A 64 1.13 11.32 13.07
N GLY A 65 0.17 12.23 13.23
CA GLY A 65 -0.20 13.20 12.20
C GLY A 65 0.98 14.10 11.81
N ILE A 66 1.05 14.49 10.53
CA ILE A 66 2.22 15.14 9.92
C ILE A 66 2.59 16.48 10.56
N LEU A 67 1.65 17.14 11.25
CA LEU A 67 1.90 18.36 12.01
C LEU A 67 2.63 18.10 13.33
N ASN A 68 2.49 16.91 13.91
CA ASN A 68 2.92 16.57 15.28
C ASN A 68 3.98 15.46 15.35
N LEU A 69 4.17 14.69 14.27
CA LEU A 69 5.09 13.55 14.22
C LEU A 69 6.53 13.96 14.56
N ASP A 70 7.18 13.26 15.49
CA ASP A 70 8.60 13.49 15.77
C ASP A 70 9.46 12.88 14.67
N LEU A 71 10.02 13.74 13.83
CA LEU A 71 10.80 13.36 12.65
C LEU A 71 12.26 12.99 12.99
N ARG A 72 12.66 13.08 14.27
CA ARG A 72 14.03 12.83 14.72
C ARG A 72 14.21 11.42 15.28
N TYR A 73 13.14 10.65 15.39
CA TYR A 73 13.19 9.31 15.99
C TYR A 73 13.97 8.34 15.10
N GLY A 74 14.95 7.63 15.68
CA GLY A 74 15.88 6.76 14.95
C GLY A 74 15.15 5.64 14.21
N ALA A 75 14.26 4.94 14.90
CA ALA A 75 13.43 3.88 14.33
C ALA A 75 12.64 4.34 13.08
N LEU A 76 12.06 5.55 13.10
CA LEU A 76 11.33 6.09 11.95
C LEU A 76 12.26 6.32 10.74
N ILE A 77 13.43 6.92 10.99
CA ILE A 77 14.43 7.20 9.97
C ILE A 77 14.95 5.89 9.35
N ASN A 78 15.30 4.92 10.20
CA ASN A 78 15.84 3.62 9.80
C ASN A 78 14.79 2.82 9.02
N ALA A 79 13.54 2.83 9.47
CA ALA A 79 12.44 2.15 8.79
C ALA A 79 12.20 2.68 7.37
N ILE A 80 12.31 3.98 7.13
CA ILE A 80 12.17 4.56 5.78
C ILE A 80 13.40 4.25 4.93
N LYS A 81 14.62 4.43 5.49
CA LYS A 81 15.87 4.19 4.77
C LYS A 81 16.06 2.74 4.33
N ALA A 82 15.42 1.78 5.00
CA ALA A 82 15.51 0.37 4.62
C ALA A 82 14.95 0.06 3.22
N PHE A 83 14.04 0.90 2.71
CA PHE A 83 13.51 0.80 1.33
C PHE A 83 14.49 1.39 0.32
N ASN A 84 14.89 2.65 0.50
CA ASN A 84 15.85 3.38 -0.33
C ASN A 84 15.64 3.28 -1.87
N PRO A 85 14.78 4.13 -2.47
CA PRO A 85 13.91 5.11 -1.83
C PRO A 85 12.52 4.53 -1.47
N LEU A 86 11.83 5.18 -0.52
CA LEU A 86 10.41 4.93 -0.24
C LEU A 86 9.57 6.08 -0.83
N ARG A 87 8.50 5.74 -1.55
CA ARG A 87 7.49 6.72 -1.93
C ARG A 87 6.57 7.00 -0.74
N ILE A 88 6.43 8.26 -0.38
CA ILE A 88 5.51 8.70 0.68
C ILE A 88 4.52 9.72 0.11
N LYS A 89 3.22 9.45 0.27
CA LYS A 89 2.14 10.42 0.05
C LYS A 89 1.79 11.12 1.36
N VAL A 90 1.93 12.44 1.42
CA VAL A 90 1.34 13.24 2.50
C VAL A 90 -0.07 13.63 2.07
N GLY A 91 -1.10 13.17 2.78
CA GLY A 91 -2.49 13.34 2.37
C GLY A 91 -3.49 12.81 3.40
N GLY A 92 -4.64 12.31 2.96
CA GLY A 92 -5.72 11.83 3.82
C GLY A 92 -6.85 12.85 3.98
N SER A 93 -7.91 12.50 4.70
CA SER A 93 -9.18 13.25 4.67
C SER A 93 -9.05 14.73 5.02
N LEU A 94 -8.24 15.09 6.02
CA LEU A 94 -8.10 16.50 6.42
C LEU A 94 -7.27 17.35 5.46
N GLN A 95 -6.65 16.77 4.42
CA GLN A 95 -5.90 17.52 3.39
C GLN A 95 -6.71 18.67 2.80
N ASP A 96 -8.00 18.45 2.54
CA ASP A 96 -8.92 19.45 1.98
C ASP A 96 -9.40 20.50 3.01
N ASN A 97 -8.95 20.37 4.26
CA ASN A 97 -9.13 21.35 5.34
C ASN A 97 -7.82 22.03 5.75
N VAL A 98 -6.71 21.83 5.01
CA VAL A 98 -5.43 22.47 5.30
C VAL A 98 -5.28 23.78 4.54
N VAL A 99 -4.82 24.82 5.22
CA VAL A 99 -4.26 26.04 4.59
C VAL A 99 -2.75 26.10 4.76
N TYR A 100 -2.06 26.66 3.77
CA TYR A 100 -0.60 26.82 3.83
C TYR A 100 -0.27 28.23 4.32
N LYS A 101 0.51 28.38 5.41
CA LYS A 101 0.85 29.69 6.00
C LYS A 101 1.93 30.41 5.19
N VAL A 102 1.57 30.87 4.01
CA VAL A 102 2.45 31.53 3.04
C VAL A 102 1.62 32.51 2.19
N GLY A 103 2.28 33.54 1.67
CA GLY A 103 1.61 34.61 0.93
C GLY A 103 0.68 35.42 1.83
N GLU A 104 -0.57 35.56 1.41
CA GLU A 104 -1.58 36.36 2.12
C GLU A 104 -2.17 35.65 3.37
N VAL A 105 -1.92 34.35 3.53
CA VAL A 105 -2.39 33.58 4.69
C VAL A 105 -1.51 33.88 5.91
N SER A 106 -2.00 34.75 6.80
CA SER A 106 -1.28 35.19 8.00
C SER A 106 -1.56 34.35 9.24
N SER A 107 -2.75 33.76 9.36
CA SER A 107 -3.13 32.88 10.47
C SER A 107 -2.78 31.42 10.16
N CYS A 108 -2.52 30.64 11.21
CA CYS A 108 -2.21 29.22 11.06
C CYS A 108 -2.85 28.43 12.22
N PRO A 109 -4.16 28.15 12.13
CA PRO A 109 -4.87 27.43 13.16
C PRO A 109 -4.43 25.96 13.22
N ASN A 110 -4.46 25.38 14.41
CA ASN A 110 -4.39 23.93 14.57
C ASN A 110 -5.75 23.31 14.29
N PHE A 111 -5.76 22.04 13.87
CA PHE A 111 -6.99 21.26 13.85
C PHE A 111 -7.56 21.16 15.27
N MET A 112 -8.85 21.49 15.41
CA MET A 112 -9.60 21.34 16.65
C MET A 112 -10.91 20.61 16.36
N LYS A 113 -11.39 19.81 17.31
CA LYS A 113 -12.72 19.19 17.19
C LYS A 113 -13.79 20.26 17.01
N ARG A 114 -14.66 20.04 16.03
CA ARG A 114 -15.74 20.94 15.67
C ARG A 114 -16.86 20.16 14.99
N GLU A 115 -18.03 20.07 15.63
CA GLU A 115 -19.13 19.20 15.19
C GLU A 115 -19.66 19.52 13.79
N ASP A 116 -19.71 20.81 13.43
CA ASP A 116 -20.13 21.31 12.12
C ASP A 116 -18.97 21.34 11.10
N GLY A 117 -17.76 20.97 11.51
CA GLY A 117 -16.58 20.94 10.65
C GLY A 117 -16.55 19.72 9.75
N LEU A 118 -15.94 19.84 8.57
CA LEU A 118 -15.72 18.71 7.67
C LEU A 118 -14.87 17.65 8.40
N PHE A 119 -15.39 16.42 8.48
CA PHE A 119 -14.88 15.31 9.29
C PHE A 119 -14.85 15.54 10.81
N GLY A 120 -15.61 16.51 11.31
CA GLY A 120 -15.64 16.83 12.75
C GLY A 120 -14.48 17.69 13.23
N PHE A 121 -13.78 18.36 12.32
CA PHE A 121 -12.63 19.23 12.64
C PHE A 121 -12.73 20.60 11.99
N SER A 122 -12.13 21.60 12.65
CA SER A 122 -11.89 22.92 12.08
C SER A 122 -10.92 22.86 10.90
N GLN A 123 -10.75 23.98 10.21
CA GLN A 123 -9.59 24.17 9.35
C GLN A 123 -8.30 24.04 10.18
N GLY A 124 -7.29 23.41 9.58
CA GLY A 124 -5.94 23.32 10.12
C GLY A 124 -4.93 23.99 9.18
N CYS A 125 -3.67 24.04 9.59
CA CYS A 125 -2.67 24.76 8.83
C CYS A 125 -1.30 24.07 8.83
N LEU A 126 -0.63 24.10 7.67
CA LEU A 126 0.78 23.77 7.53
C LEU A 126 1.61 25.06 7.57
N SER A 127 2.39 25.23 8.64
CA SER A 127 3.38 26.31 8.70
C SER A 127 4.58 26.01 7.80
N MET A 128 5.19 27.04 7.24
CA MET A 128 6.39 26.86 6.40
C MET A 128 7.61 26.37 7.21
N GLU A 129 7.65 26.65 8.52
CA GLU A 129 8.65 26.04 9.40
C GLU A 129 8.48 24.52 9.49
N ARG A 130 7.23 24.03 9.66
CA ARG A 130 6.96 22.60 9.68
C ARG A 130 7.24 21.96 8.32
N TRP A 131 6.91 22.65 7.23
CA TRP A 131 7.26 22.22 5.88
C TRP A 131 8.78 22.10 5.67
N ASP A 132 9.56 23.05 6.20
CA ASP A 132 11.02 22.99 6.19
C ASP A 132 11.55 21.78 6.99
N GLN A 133 10.96 21.48 8.16
CA GLN A 133 11.33 20.29 8.95
C GLN A 133 11.05 18.99 8.18
N LEU A 134 9.88 18.90 7.56
CA LEU A 134 9.47 17.75 6.76
C LEU A 134 10.40 17.52 5.57
N ASN A 135 10.76 18.57 4.82
CA ASN A 135 11.65 18.40 3.68
C ASN A 135 13.09 18.07 4.07
N ARG A 136 13.59 18.58 5.20
CA ARG A 136 14.88 18.11 5.76
C ARG A 136 14.83 16.62 6.07
N PHE A 137 13.75 16.16 6.67
CA PHE A 137 13.53 14.74 6.95
C PHE A 137 13.45 13.91 5.67
N PHE A 138 12.59 14.28 4.71
CA PHE A 138 12.43 13.56 3.44
C PHE A 138 13.74 13.49 2.65
N ASN A 139 14.51 14.57 2.60
CA ASN A 139 15.82 14.58 1.95
C ASN A 139 16.82 13.68 2.70
N HIS A 140 16.82 13.73 4.05
CA HIS A 140 17.69 12.88 4.88
C HIS A 140 17.39 11.38 4.75
N THR A 141 16.13 11.02 4.48
CA THR A 141 15.70 9.62 4.33
C THR A 141 15.59 9.16 2.87
N GLY A 142 15.86 10.02 1.89
CA GLY A 142 15.77 9.69 0.47
C GLY A 142 14.34 9.44 -0.02
N VAL A 143 13.34 10.10 0.56
CA VAL A 143 11.92 9.90 0.22
C VAL A 143 11.59 10.46 -1.16
N LYS A 144 10.78 9.72 -1.92
CA LYS A 144 10.12 10.20 -3.14
C LYS A 144 8.74 10.72 -2.80
N LEU A 145 8.61 12.05 -2.71
CA LEU A 145 7.44 12.70 -2.11
C LEU A 145 6.28 12.91 -3.10
N THR A 146 5.12 12.40 -2.74
CA THR A 146 3.82 12.83 -3.27
C THR A 146 3.15 13.74 -2.24
N PHE A 147 2.75 14.96 -2.63
CA PHE A 147 2.07 15.88 -1.72
C PHE A 147 0.63 16.13 -2.17
N GLY A 148 -0.32 15.86 -1.28
CA GLY A 148 -1.72 16.11 -1.52
C GLY A 148 -2.10 17.57 -1.29
N LEU A 149 -2.77 18.18 -2.27
CA LEU A 149 -3.20 19.57 -2.28
C LEU A 149 -4.65 19.71 -1.82
N ASN A 150 -4.98 20.83 -1.17
CA ASN A 150 -6.35 21.17 -0.83
C ASN A 150 -7.14 21.59 -2.09
N ALA A 151 -8.09 20.76 -2.51
CA ALA A 151 -8.95 21.01 -3.66
C ALA A 151 -10.27 21.71 -3.31
N LEU A 152 -10.57 21.90 -2.03
CA LEU A 152 -11.74 22.64 -1.53
C LEU A 152 -11.45 24.11 -1.21
N PHE A 153 -10.19 24.54 -1.23
CA PHE A 153 -9.83 25.92 -0.94
C PHE A 153 -10.55 26.91 -1.89
N GLY A 154 -11.32 27.84 -1.30
CA GLY A 154 -12.11 28.84 -2.03
C GLY A 154 -13.52 28.40 -2.43
N ARG A 155 -13.89 27.14 -2.23
CA ARG A 155 -15.24 26.61 -2.48
C ARG A 155 -16.14 26.79 -1.26
N ASN A 156 -17.45 26.63 -1.48
CA ASN A 156 -18.44 26.55 -0.42
C ASN A 156 -19.26 25.27 -0.55
N GLU A 157 -19.70 24.71 0.58
CA GLU A 157 -20.69 23.65 0.59
C GLU A 157 -22.02 24.18 0.03
N SER A 158 -22.66 23.38 -0.82
CA SER A 158 -23.95 23.70 -1.42
C SER A 158 -25.04 23.76 -0.36
N GLN A 159 -25.90 24.76 -0.45
CA GLN A 159 -27.08 24.88 0.41
C GLN A 159 -28.17 23.86 0.06
N THR A 160 -28.12 23.25 -1.13
CA THR A 160 -29.16 22.33 -1.61
C THR A 160 -28.78 20.86 -1.47
N GLU A 161 -27.49 20.55 -1.30
CA GLU A 161 -27.00 19.19 -1.20
C GLU A 161 -25.80 19.13 -0.26
N LYS A 162 -25.99 18.49 0.90
CA LYS A 162 -24.93 18.32 1.89
C LYS A 162 -23.75 17.53 1.32
N GLY A 163 -22.54 17.97 1.61
CA GLY A 163 -21.29 17.40 1.15
C GLY A 163 -20.93 17.79 -0.29
N LEU A 164 -21.82 18.37 -1.10
CA LEU A 164 -21.46 18.87 -2.42
C LEU A 164 -20.77 20.23 -2.29
N TRP A 165 -19.53 20.35 -2.77
CA TRP A 165 -18.79 21.62 -2.78
C TRP A 165 -18.81 22.23 -4.18
N ILE A 166 -19.23 23.50 -4.24
CA ILE A 166 -19.44 24.26 -5.49
C ILE A 166 -18.55 25.50 -5.56
N GLY A 167 -18.42 26.04 -6.77
CA GLY A 167 -17.53 27.15 -7.08
C GLY A 167 -16.19 26.68 -7.61
N ASP A 168 -15.43 27.62 -8.19
CA ASP A 168 -14.10 27.36 -8.73
C ASP A 168 -13.07 27.21 -7.61
N TRP A 169 -12.06 26.36 -7.83
CA TRP A 169 -10.92 26.27 -6.93
C TRP A 169 -10.07 27.55 -6.98
N GLN A 170 -9.64 28.05 -5.83
CA GLN A 170 -8.77 29.23 -5.76
C GLN A 170 -7.28 28.82 -5.67
N PRO A 171 -6.48 28.98 -6.73
CA PRO A 171 -5.14 28.40 -6.80
C PRO A 171 -4.08 29.18 -6.01
N GLN A 172 -4.36 30.40 -5.53
CA GLN A 172 -3.33 31.31 -5.01
C GLN A 172 -2.56 30.73 -3.82
N ASN A 173 -3.25 30.13 -2.83
CA ASN A 173 -2.56 29.55 -1.67
C ASN A 173 -1.63 28.38 -2.07
N THR A 174 -2.05 27.58 -3.06
CA THR A 174 -1.21 26.51 -3.63
C THR A 174 -0.04 27.06 -4.44
N ARG A 175 -0.25 28.12 -5.23
CA ARG A 175 0.81 28.82 -5.96
C ARG A 175 1.90 29.31 -5.00
N ASP A 176 1.51 30.01 -3.94
CA ASP A 176 2.43 30.54 -2.94
C ASP A 176 3.21 29.42 -2.23
N PHE A 177 2.54 28.31 -1.92
CA PHE A 177 3.16 27.11 -1.36
C PHE A 177 4.18 26.45 -2.31
N MET A 178 3.83 26.29 -3.59
CA MET A 178 4.74 25.76 -4.60
C MET A 178 5.94 26.70 -4.81
N GLN A 179 5.72 28.01 -4.88
CA GLN A 179 6.80 29.01 -4.99
C GLN A 179 7.76 28.94 -3.79
N TYR A 180 7.23 28.84 -2.57
CA TYR A 180 8.06 28.66 -1.39
C TYR A 180 8.87 27.35 -1.47
N THR A 181 8.22 26.25 -1.85
CA THR A 181 8.87 24.94 -2.02
C THR A 181 10.02 25.00 -3.04
N ILE A 182 9.80 25.65 -4.19
CA ILE A 182 10.82 25.87 -5.22
C ILE A 182 11.95 26.76 -4.69
N SER A 183 11.62 27.86 -3.99
CA SER A 183 12.62 28.81 -3.46
C SER A 183 13.59 28.17 -2.46
N LYS A 184 13.14 27.10 -1.78
CA LYS A 184 13.94 26.31 -0.85
C LYS A 184 14.73 25.18 -1.53
N GLY A 185 14.50 24.94 -2.82
CA GLY A 185 15.08 23.82 -3.55
C GLY A 185 14.52 22.46 -3.12
N TYR A 186 13.34 22.43 -2.51
CA TYR A 186 12.70 21.19 -2.08
C TYR A 186 12.15 20.41 -3.27
N LYS A 187 12.22 19.08 -3.20
CA LYS A 187 11.83 18.19 -4.28
C LYS A 187 10.47 17.56 -3.98
N VAL A 188 9.55 17.71 -4.91
CA VAL A 188 8.25 17.02 -4.91
C VAL A 188 8.18 16.22 -6.22
N ASP A 189 7.96 14.90 -6.13
CA ASP A 189 7.82 14.04 -7.32
C ASP A 189 6.46 14.25 -7.98
N SER A 190 5.43 14.49 -7.17
CA SER A 190 4.07 14.62 -7.66
C SER A 190 3.16 15.37 -6.69
N TYR A 191 2.19 16.10 -7.22
CA TYR A 191 1.07 16.66 -6.49
C TYR A 191 -0.21 15.89 -6.80
N GLU A 192 -0.96 15.50 -5.77
CA GLU A 192 -2.29 14.90 -5.92
C GLU A 192 -3.38 15.91 -5.52
N PHE A 193 -4.42 16.05 -6.33
CA PHE A 193 -5.42 17.10 -6.15
C PHE A 193 -6.60 16.62 -5.28
N GLY A 194 -6.70 17.09 -4.03
CA GLY A 194 -7.77 16.69 -3.12
C GLY A 194 -7.72 15.23 -2.67
N ASN A 195 -8.67 14.85 -1.81
CA ASN A 195 -8.77 13.52 -1.22
C ASN A 195 -10.24 13.08 -1.10
N GLN A 196 -10.61 11.99 -1.77
CA GLN A 196 -11.94 11.35 -1.72
C GLN A 196 -13.10 12.29 -2.10
N LEU A 197 -12.85 13.21 -3.04
CA LEU A 197 -13.87 14.13 -3.56
C LEU A 197 -14.63 13.58 -4.78
N SER A 198 -14.22 12.40 -5.28
CA SER A 198 -14.82 11.76 -6.46
C SER A 198 -16.10 10.99 -6.14
N GLY A 199 -16.99 10.90 -7.13
CA GLY A 199 -18.21 10.11 -7.06
C GLY A 199 -19.13 10.56 -5.94
N SER A 200 -19.52 9.63 -5.09
CA SER A 200 -20.32 9.84 -3.88
C SER A 200 -19.58 10.65 -2.80
N GLY A 201 -18.25 10.70 -2.88
CA GLY A 201 -17.37 11.36 -1.93
C GLY A 201 -17.36 10.72 -0.54
N MET A 202 -16.46 11.22 0.32
CA MET A 202 -16.46 10.91 1.74
C MET A 202 -16.49 12.22 2.52
N GLY A 203 -17.64 12.58 3.09
CA GLY A 203 -17.85 13.87 3.78
C GLY A 203 -17.95 15.08 2.84
N ALA A 204 -17.17 15.12 1.77
CA ALA A 204 -17.18 16.12 0.72
C ALA A 204 -17.09 15.47 -0.68
N LYS A 205 -17.67 16.13 -1.69
CA LYS A 205 -17.56 15.77 -3.10
C LYS A 205 -17.57 16.98 -4.02
N VAL A 206 -16.97 16.84 -5.19
CA VAL A 206 -16.98 17.85 -6.26
C VAL A 206 -17.47 17.19 -7.54
N ASP A 207 -18.31 17.90 -8.30
CA ASP A 207 -18.76 17.41 -9.61
C ASP A 207 -17.56 17.14 -10.54
N ALA A 208 -17.62 16.02 -11.27
CA ALA A 208 -16.51 15.56 -12.12
C ALA A 208 -16.09 16.59 -13.18
N LYS A 209 -17.04 17.37 -13.73
CA LYS A 209 -16.71 18.40 -14.74
C LYS A 209 -15.98 19.56 -14.09
N GLN A 210 -16.45 20.01 -12.93
CA GLN A 210 -15.78 21.09 -12.22
C GLN A 210 -14.38 20.65 -11.77
N TYR A 211 -14.28 19.47 -11.16
CA TYR A 211 -12.99 18.89 -10.75
C TYR A 211 -12.02 18.78 -11.93
N GLY A 212 -12.48 18.29 -13.10
CA GLY A 212 -11.67 18.22 -14.32
C GLY A 212 -11.13 19.58 -14.78
N LYS A 213 -11.94 20.65 -14.73
CA LYS A 213 -11.49 22.03 -15.04
C LYS A 213 -10.43 22.50 -14.06
N ASP A 214 -10.63 22.22 -12.77
CA ASP A 214 -9.71 22.68 -11.73
C ASP A 214 -8.34 21.96 -11.82
N VAL A 215 -8.32 20.70 -12.24
CA VAL A 215 -7.05 19.98 -12.51
C VAL A 215 -6.30 20.54 -13.73
N ILE A 216 -7.01 21.07 -14.74
CA ILE A 216 -6.36 21.83 -15.84
C ILE A 216 -5.65 23.06 -15.28
N VAL A 217 -6.31 23.81 -14.38
CA VAL A 217 -5.72 24.97 -13.71
C VAL A 217 -4.46 24.56 -12.94
N LEU A 218 -4.52 23.45 -12.18
CA LEU A 218 -3.37 22.91 -11.45
C LEU A 218 -2.22 22.53 -12.41
N LYS A 219 -2.49 21.83 -13.51
CA LYS A 219 -1.44 21.44 -14.46
C LYS A 219 -0.77 22.66 -15.09
N ASN A 220 -1.54 23.70 -15.42
CA ASN A 220 -0.99 24.94 -15.95
C ASN A 220 -0.13 25.65 -14.90
N LEU A 221 -0.56 25.68 -13.64
CA LEU A 221 0.21 26.22 -12.53
C LEU A 221 1.55 25.48 -12.35
N VAL A 222 1.55 24.14 -12.41
CA VAL A 222 2.78 23.34 -12.34
C VAL A 222 3.71 23.68 -13.51
N LYS A 223 3.20 23.74 -14.74
CA LYS A 223 4.01 24.09 -15.92
C LYS A 223 4.60 25.50 -15.83
N GLU A 224 3.84 26.44 -15.29
CA GLU A 224 4.27 27.83 -15.12
C GLU A 224 5.38 27.95 -14.07
N LEU A 225 5.22 27.32 -12.91
CA LEU A 225 6.16 27.48 -11.79
C LEU A 225 7.42 26.62 -11.95
N TYR A 226 7.32 25.45 -12.58
CA TYR A 226 8.44 24.54 -12.77
C TYR A 226 8.96 24.62 -14.22
N ALA A 227 9.89 25.55 -14.46
CA ALA A 227 10.37 25.91 -15.79
C ALA A 227 11.01 24.75 -16.59
N HIS A 228 11.54 23.72 -15.93
CA HIS A 228 12.22 22.60 -16.57
C HIS A 228 11.29 21.37 -16.66
N PRO A 229 10.82 20.98 -17.86
CA PRO A 229 9.91 19.84 -18.03
C PRO A 229 10.39 18.54 -17.40
N GLU A 230 11.71 18.27 -17.44
CA GLU A 230 12.35 17.07 -16.90
C GLU A 230 12.20 16.94 -15.37
N THR A 231 12.01 18.05 -14.67
CA THR A 231 11.88 18.10 -13.20
C THR A 231 10.50 18.54 -12.74
N GLN A 232 9.53 18.63 -13.66
CA GLN A 232 8.16 19.01 -13.30
C GLN A 232 7.52 17.91 -12.45
N PRO A 233 6.95 18.24 -11.27
CA PRO A 233 6.17 17.29 -10.50
C PRO A 233 4.97 16.79 -11.32
N LYS A 234 4.67 15.51 -11.22
CA LYS A 234 3.48 14.92 -11.83
C LYS A 234 2.20 15.46 -11.18
N VAL A 235 1.13 15.60 -11.95
CA VAL A 235 -0.22 15.91 -11.44
C VAL A 235 -1.05 14.64 -11.40
N LEU A 236 -1.51 14.28 -10.20
CA LEU A 236 -2.23 13.06 -9.89
C LEU A 236 -3.67 13.37 -9.44
N GLY A 237 -4.59 12.45 -9.67
CA GLY A 237 -5.95 12.52 -9.17
C GLY A 237 -6.86 11.41 -9.75
N PRO A 238 -8.06 11.21 -9.20
CA PRO A 238 -8.70 12.07 -8.21
C PRO A 238 -8.48 11.72 -6.72
N GLY A 239 -7.75 10.64 -6.41
CA GLY A 239 -7.48 10.23 -5.03
C GLY A 239 -8.75 9.86 -4.27
N GLY A 240 -9.67 9.12 -4.89
CA GLY A 240 -10.94 8.71 -4.28
C GLY A 240 -11.42 7.33 -4.72
N PHE A 241 -12.62 6.94 -4.31
CA PHE A 241 -13.19 5.63 -4.69
C PHE A 241 -13.63 5.65 -6.15
N TYR A 242 -13.38 4.53 -6.83
CA TYR A 242 -13.70 4.37 -8.24
C TYR A 242 -15.22 4.34 -8.48
N GLU A 243 -15.69 5.29 -9.29
CA GLU A 243 -17.02 5.28 -9.88
C GLU A 243 -16.91 5.59 -11.37
N GLU A 244 -17.26 4.63 -12.22
CA GLU A 244 -16.98 4.66 -13.66
C GLU A 244 -17.44 5.97 -14.33
N LYS A 245 -18.68 6.40 -14.07
CA LYS A 245 -19.23 7.62 -14.69
C LYS A 245 -18.44 8.86 -14.29
N TRP A 246 -18.08 8.98 -13.01
CA TRP A 246 -17.33 10.14 -12.51
C TRP A 246 -15.93 10.16 -13.12
N PHE A 247 -15.23 9.02 -13.12
CA PHE A 247 -13.87 8.89 -13.67
C PHE A 247 -13.83 9.14 -15.18
N ASN A 248 -14.81 8.62 -15.93
CA ASN A 248 -14.97 8.90 -17.36
C ASN A 248 -15.16 10.41 -17.60
N THR A 249 -16.10 11.05 -16.91
CA THR A 249 -16.35 12.49 -17.07
C THR A 249 -15.13 13.34 -16.68
N PHE A 250 -14.41 12.96 -15.62
CA PHE A 250 -13.19 13.64 -15.19
C PHE A 250 -12.12 13.63 -16.30
N LEU A 251 -11.85 12.47 -16.91
CA LEU A 251 -10.87 12.37 -17.99
C LEU A 251 -11.35 12.97 -19.32
N GLU A 252 -12.64 12.93 -19.60
CA GLU A 252 -13.25 13.62 -20.74
C GLU A 252 -13.06 15.14 -20.65
N VAL A 253 -13.28 15.72 -19.47
CA VAL A 253 -13.15 17.17 -19.28
C VAL A 253 -11.69 17.61 -19.16
N SER A 254 -10.88 16.90 -18.39
CA SER A 254 -9.46 17.28 -18.22
C SER A 254 -8.66 17.09 -19.50
N GLY A 255 -8.99 16.08 -20.31
CA GLY A 255 -8.34 15.84 -21.59
C GLY A 255 -6.92 15.28 -21.48
N GLN A 256 -6.28 15.08 -22.63
CA GLN A 256 -4.97 14.43 -22.70
C GLN A 256 -3.84 15.34 -22.18
N GLY A 257 -2.85 14.74 -21.51
CA GLY A 257 -1.65 15.46 -21.06
C GLY A 257 -1.83 16.31 -19.80
N ILE A 258 -3.02 16.30 -19.19
CA ILE A 258 -3.32 17.06 -17.98
C ILE A 258 -3.01 16.26 -16.71
N VAL A 259 -3.55 15.05 -16.62
CA VAL A 259 -3.26 14.11 -15.54
C VAL A 259 -2.08 13.23 -15.95
N ASP A 260 -1.14 12.99 -15.03
CA ASP A 260 0.05 12.15 -15.23
C ASP A 260 -0.05 10.79 -14.53
N GLY A 261 -1.06 10.61 -13.66
CA GLY A 261 -1.42 9.34 -13.02
C GLY A 261 -2.85 9.35 -12.50
N LEU A 262 -3.65 8.35 -12.90
CA LEU A 262 -5.03 8.21 -12.45
C LEU A 262 -5.05 7.47 -11.11
N THR A 263 -5.51 8.14 -10.06
CA THR A 263 -5.37 7.64 -8.70
C THR A 263 -6.70 7.25 -8.06
N HIS A 264 -6.72 6.17 -7.30
CA HIS A 264 -7.91 5.70 -6.59
C HIS A 264 -7.54 5.07 -5.23
N HIS A 265 -8.53 4.94 -4.36
CA HIS A 265 -8.38 4.43 -2.99
C HIS A 265 -9.02 3.05 -2.83
N ILE A 266 -8.44 2.21 -1.97
CA ILE A 266 -8.95 0.86 -1.65
C ILE A 266 -9.15 0.67 -0.15
N TYR A 267 -10.40 0.41 0.24
CA TYR A 267 -10.77 -0.08 1.58
C TYR A 267 -11.88 -1.11 1.45
N ASN A 268 -11.52 -2.37 1.29
CA ASN A 268 -12.45 -3.42 0.88
C ASN A 268 -12.74 -4.47 1.96
N LEU A 269 -12.28 -4.32 3.21
CA LEU A 269 -12.69 -5.19 4.34
C LEU A 269 -13.83 -4.60 5.18
N GLY A 270 -14.15 -3.31 5.01
CA GLY A 270 -15.25 -2.63 5.70
C GLY A 270 -14.78 -1.66 6.79
N PRO A 271 -15.62 -1.36 7.80
CA PRO A 271 -15.27 -0.46 8.90
C PRO A 271 -14.29 -1.11 9.90
N GLY A 272 -13.55 -0.30 10.65
CA GLY A 272 -12.54 -0.79 11.60
C GLY A 272 -13.10 -1.61 12.78
N ASP A 273 -14.39 -1.49 13.07
CA ASP A 273 -15.09 -2.26 14.12
C ASP A 273 -15.83 -3.49 13.61
N ASP A 274 -15.63 -3.89 12.34
CA ASP A 274 -16.30 -5.06 11.78
C ASP A 274 -15.85 -6.36 12.48
N PRO A 275 -16.76 -7.08 13.18
CA PRO A 275 -16.40 -8.31 13.90
C PRO A 275 -16.03 -9.47 12.98
N ASN A 276 -16.39 -9.41 11.69
CA ASN A 276 -16.15 -10.48 10.71
C ASN A 276 -14.87 -10.27 9.89
N MET A 277 -14.04 -9.29 10.23
CA MET A 277 -12.90 -8.94 9.38
C MET A 277 -11.92 -10.09 9.17
N MET A 278 -11.66 -10.90 10.19
CA MET A 278 -10.81 -12.10 10.05
C MET A 278 -11.37 -13.10 9.04
N ASN A 279 -12.70 -13.28 9.00
CA ASN A 279 -13.34 -14.18 8.04
C ASN A 279 -13.18 -13.66 6.62
N LYS A 280 -13.27 -12.34 6.43
CA LYS A 280 -13.08 -11.67 5.13
C LYS A 280 -11.64 -11.77 4.62
N ILE A 281 -10.66 -11.58 5.50
CA ILE A 281 -9.22 -11.69 5.18
C ILE A 281 -8.86 -13.10 4.70
N LEU A 282 -9.47 -14.12 5.32
CA LEU A 282 -9.19 -15.52 4.99
C LEU A 282 -10.14 -16.12 3.96
N ASP A 283 -11.03 -15.32 3.35
CA ASP A 283 -11.94 -15.75 2.30
C ASP A 283 -11.42 -15.32 0.92
N PRO A 284 -10.88 -16.26 0.11
CA PRO A 284 -10.38 -15.94 -1.22
C PRO A 284 -11.44 -15.32 -2.14
N SER A 285 -12.71 -15.72 -1.99
CA SER A 285 -13.81 -15.19 -2.80
C SER A 285 -14.10 -13.75 -2.45
N TYR A 286 -14.01 -13.39 -1.16
CA TYR A 286 -14.14 -12.02 -0.70
C TYR A 286 -12.99 -11.15 -1.20
N LEU A 287 -11.74 -11.60 -1.03
CA LEU A 287 -10.55 -10.88 -1.51
C LEU A 287 -10.59 -10.62 -3.02
N ASN A 288 -11.13 -11.55 -3.80
CA ASN A 288 -11.23 -11.42 -5.26
C ASN A 288 -12.20 -10.33 -5.74
N GLN A 289 -13.13 -9.84 -4.91
CA GLN A 289 -14.15 -8.88 -5.35
C GLN A 289 -13.56 -7.55 -5.84
N VAL A 290 -12.48 -7.10 -5.21
CA VAL A 290 -11.76 -5.85 -5.54
C VAL A 290 -11.11 -5.86 -6.93
N SER A 291 -10.92 -7.04 -7.54
CA SER A 291 -10.40 -7.16 -8.90
C SER A 291 -11.23 -6.36 -9.92
N GLN A 292 -12.53 -6.23 -9.71
CA GLN A 292 -13.40 -5.42 -10.57
C GLN A 292 -13.08 -3.93 -10.49
N THR A 293 -12.69 -3.45 -9.30
CA THR A 293 -12.24 -2.07 -9.12
C THR A 293 -10.92 -1.84 -9.88
N TYR A 294 -9.91 -2.70 -9.68
CA TYR A 294 -8.64 -2.57 -10.39
C TYR A 294 -8.83 -2.64 -11.91
N LYS A 295 -9.62 -3.59 -12.39
CA LYS A 295 -9.99 -3.72 -13.79
C LYS A 295 -10.68 -2.46 -14.31
N GLY A 296 -11.69 -1.96 -13.58
CA GLY A 296 -12.43 -0.76 -13.98
C GLY A 296 -11.54 0.47 -14.14
N VAL A 297 -10.64 0.72 -13.19
CA VAL A 297 -9.68 1.83 -13.30
C VAL A 297 -8.76 1.63 -14.51
N SER A 298 -8.26 0.43 -14.73
CA SER A 298 -7.38 0.12 -15.86
C SER A 298 -8.11 0.21 -17.21
N ASP A 299 -9.38 -0.17 -17.28
CA ASP A 299 -10.23 -0.02 -18.47
C ASP A 299 -10.43 1.47 -18.80
N VAL A 300 -10.63 2.32 -17.80
CA VAL A 300 -10.69 3.78 -17.97
C VAL A 300 -9.35 4.33 -18.46
N VAL A 301 -8.23 3.93 -17.87
CA VAL A 301 -6.88 4.32 -18.34
C VAL A 301 -6.70 3.92 -19.81
N ASN A 302 -7.02 2.68 -20.17
CA ASN A 302 -6.87 2.17 -21.53
C ASN A 302 -7.77 2.90 -22.54
N LYS A 303 -8.98 3.28 -22.13
CA LYS A 303 -9.92 4.05 -22.95
C LYS A 303 -9.41 5.45 -23.27
N PHE A 304 -8.89 6.17 -22.29
CA PHE A 304 -8.53 7.59 -22.45
C PHE A 304 -7.06 7.82 -22.81
N ARG A 305 -6.15 7.09 -22.16
CA ARG A 305 -4.71 7.26 -22.31
C ARG A 305 -3.96 6.07 -21.68
N PRO A 306 -3.64 5.01 -22.44
CA PRO A 306 -2.93 3.83 -21.92
C PRO A 306 -1.61 4.16 -21.19
N GLN A 307 -0.97 5.29 -21.51
CA GLN A 307 0.26 5.74 -20.85
C GLN A 307 0.04 6.47 -19.50
N LEU A 308 -1.21 6.76 -19.11
CA LEU A 308 -1.56 7.51 -17.90
C LEU A 308 -1.19 6.75 -16.62
N GLY A 309 -1.26 5.41 -16.63
CA GLY A 309 -0.98 4.55 -15.48
C GLY A 309 -1.99 4.73 -14.33
N ALA A 310 -2.53 3.63 -13.81
CA ALA A 310 -3.41 3.64 -12.65
C ALA A 310 -2.61 3.47 -11.36
N TRP A 311 -2.96 4.20 -10.29
CA TRP A 311 -2.25 4.13 -9.00
C TRP A 311 -3.25 3.93 -7.88
N VAL A 312 -2.97 2.98 -6.98
CA VAL A 312 -3.62 2.95 -5.67
C VAL A 312 -2.87 3.95 -4.79
N SER A 313 -3.39 5.17 -4.68
CA SER A 313 -2.71 6.27 -3.96
C SER A 313 -2.99 6.28 -2.46
N GLU A 314 -3.92 5.46 -1.98
CA GLU A 314 -4.17 5.20 -0.56
C GLU A 314 -4.92 3.87 -0.42
N SER A 315 -4.54 3.05 0.55
CA SER A 315 -5.18 1.76 0.78
C SER A 315 -5.04 1.29 2.21
N GLY A 316 -6.10 0.73 2.76
CA GLY A 316 -6.07 0.01 4.04
C GLY A 316 -7.12 -1.09 4.01
N GLY A 317 -6.97 -2.14 4.81
CA GLY A 317 -7.98 -3.20 4.84
C GLY A 317 -9.33 -2.64 5.26
N ALA A 318 -9.33 -1.97 6.41
CA ALA A 318 -10.51 -1.34 6.99
C ALA A 318 -10.39 0.18 7.11
N LEU A 319 -11.54 0.85 6.97
CA LEU A 319 -11.71 2.29 7.13
C LEU A 319 -11.50 2.73 8.60
N ASN A 320 -11.52 4.04 8.83
CA ASN A 320 -11.57 4.64 10.17
C ASN A 320 -10.41 4.22 11.10
N GLY A 321 -9.19 4.23 10.56
CA GLY A 321 -7.98 3.89 11.29
C GLY A 321 -7.71 2.39 11.41
N GLY A 322 -8.52 1.53 10.80
CA GLY A 322 -8.32 0.09 10.84
C GLY A 322 -8.75 -0.55 12.17
N SER A 323 -8.79 -1.88 12.19
CA SER A 323 -9.25 -2.62 13.36
C SER A 323 -8.18 -2.75 14.42
N LYS A 324 -8.59 -2.54 15.66
CA LYS A 324 -7.73 -2.61 16.85
C LYS A 324 -7.04 -3.96 17.01
N ASP A 325 -7.75 -5.04 16.70
CA ASP A 325 -7.35 -6.40 17.08
C ASP A 325 -6.82 -7.22 15.88
N VAL A 326 -6.71 -6.60 14.70
CA VAL A 326 -6.35 -7.31 13.47
C VAL A 326 -5.40 -6.50 12.57
N SER A 327 -5.65 -5.21 12.34
CA SER A 327 -4.95 -4.46 11.28
C SER A 327 -3.45 -4.21 11.54
N ARG A 328 -2.98 -4.46 12.77
CA ARG A 328 -1.55 -4.42 13.13
C ARG A 328 -0.90 -5.81 13.22
N THR A 329 -1.67 -6.88 13.04
CA THR A 329 -1.23 -8.26 13.28
C THR A 329 -0.76 -8.92 11.98
N PHE A 330 -0.13 -10.09 12.06
CA PHE A 330 0.29 -10.87 10.89
C PHE A 330 -0.87 -11.21 9.93
N ALA A 331 -2.09 -11.31 10.44
CA ALA A 331 -3.28 -11.60 9.65
C ALA A 331 -3.57 -10.53 8.57
N ASP A 332 -3.30 -9.24 8.84
CA ASP A 332 -3.56 -8.17 7.87
C ASP A 332 -2.69 -8.35 6.61
N GLY A 333 -1.51 -8.96 6.76
CA GLY A 333 -0.58 -9.25 5.66
C GLY A 333 -1.15 -10.15 4.58
N PHE A 334 -2.10 -11.05 4.92
CA PHE A 334 -2.82 -11.86 3.93
C PHE A 334 -3.66 -11.00 2.99
N TRP A 335 -4.29 -9.94 3.51
CA TRP A 335 -4.98 -8.96 2.68
C TRP A 335 -3.96 -8.08 1.98
N TYR A 336 -3.05 -7.45 2.71
CA TYR A 336 -2.20 -6.39 2.19
C TYR A 336 -1.31 -6.85 1.02
N LEU A 337 -0.58 -7.95 1.21
CA LEU A 337 0.33 -8.47 0.18
C LEU A 337 -0.43 -9.11 -0.98
N ASP A 338 -1.63 -9.64 -0.72
CA ASP A 338 -2.51 -10.11 -1.78
C ASP A 338 -3.03 -8.96 -2.65
N GLN A 339 -3.46 -7.86 -2.03
CA GLN A 339 -3.93 -6.68 -2.76
C GLN A 339 -2.83 -6.05 -3.60
N MET A 340 -1.60 -6.01 -3.09
CA MET A 340 -0.41 -5.61 -3.85
C MET A 340 -0.20 -6.53 -5.07
N GLY A 341 -0.24 -7.84 -4.86
CA GLY A 341 -0.15 -8.83 -5.94
C GLY A 341 -1.23 -8.65 -6.99
N MET A 342 -2.49 -8.60 -6.59
CA MET A 342 -3.62 -8.43 -7.49
C MET A 342 -3.54 -7.11 -8.26
N ALA A 343 -3.33 -5.99 -7.58
CA ALA A 343 -3.20 -4.68 -8.19
C ALA A 343 -2.10 -4.66 -9.27
N SER A 344 -0.95 -5.30 -9.01
CA SER A 344 0.16 -5.37 -9.98
C SER A 344 -0.26 -6.05 -11.29
N THR A 345 -1.08 -7.11 -11.23
CA THR A 345 -1.55 -7.84 -12.42
C THR A 345 -2.57 -7.06 -13.26
N TYR A 346 -3.21 -6.05 -12.66
CA TYR A 346 -4.08 -5.09 -13.34
C TYR A 346 -3.35 -3.81 -13.75
N ASP A 347 -2.02 -3.84 -13.84
CA ASP A 347 -1.19 -2.73 -14.30
C ASP A 347 -1.27 -1.45 -13.44
N GLN A 348 -1.57 -1.63 -12.15
CA GLN A 348 -1.47 -0.55 -11.17
C GLN A 348 0.01 -0.27 -10.88
N LYS A 349 0.44 0.99 -11.04
CA LYS A 349 1.85 1.41 -11.01
C LYS A 349 2.39 1.61 -9.62
N VAL A 350 1.54 1.98 -8.67
CA VAL A 350 1.89 2.30 -7.28
C VAL A 350 0.80 1.78 -6.36
N PHE A 351 1.18 1.31 -5.18
CA PHE A 351 0.29 0.86 -4.12
C PHE A 351 0.69 1.48 -2.78
N CYS A 352 -0.03 2.51 -2.36
CA CYS A 352 0.24 3.27 -1.13
C CYS A 352 -0.55 2.72 0.06
N ARG A 353 0.15 2.17 1.06
CA ARG A 353 -0.44 1.75 2.32
C ARG A 353 -0.75 2.94 3.22
N GLN A 354 -2.01 3.07 3.60
CA GLN A 354 -2.47 3.83 4.74
C GLN A 354 -2.19 3.01 6.02
N ALA A 355 -1.26 3.39 6.88
CA ALA A 355 -0.30 4.49 6.78
C ALA A 355 1.10 4.00 7.17
N LEU A 356 2.14 4.81 6.97
CA LEU A 356 3.46 4.51 7.54
C LEU A 356 3.37 4.42 9.07
N ILE A 357 2.68 5.36 9.70
CA ILE A 357 2.47 5.43 11.14
C ILE A 357 1.12 6.11 11.43
N GLY A 358 0.47 5.71 12.52
CA GLY A 358 -0.86 6.17 12.90
C GLY A 358 -1.97 5.23 12.44
N GLY A 359 -3.07 5.22 13.18
CA GLY A 359 -4.09 4.18 13.04
C GLY A 359 -3.61 2.82 13.54
N ASN A 360 -4.52 1.86 13.62
CA ASN A 360 -4.21 0.46 13.91
C ASN A 360 -3.58 -0.25 12.71
N TYR A 361 -3.74 0.27 11.49
CA TYR A 361 -3.15 -0.29 10.26
C TYR A 361 -1.72 0.17 9.97
N GLY A 362 -1.13 1.00 10.84
CA GLY A 362 0.16 1.63 10.58
C GLY A 362 1.26 0.59 10.39
N LEU A 363 2.14 0.78 9.42
CA LEU A 363 3.29 -0.12 9.27
C LEU A 363 4.24 -0.03 10.48
N LEU A 364 4.25 1.10 11.16
CA LEU A 364 4.94 1.32 12.43
C LEU A 364 3.92 1.55 13.54
N ASN A 365 4.22 1.01 14.72
CA ASN A 365 3.46 1.30 15.93
C ASN A 365 3.49 2.81 16.24
N ALA A 366 2.30 3.41 16.44
CA ALA A 366 2.17 4.85 16.63
C ALA A 366 2.83 5.41 17.91
N THR A 367 3.16 4.54 18.87
CA THR A 367 3.79 4.94 20.14
C THR A 367 5.27 4.58 20.19
N THR A 368 5.62 3.35 19.79
CA THR A 368 6.98 2.83 19.92
C THR A 368 7.80 2.93 18.63
N PHE A 369 7.16 3.22 17.48
CA PHE A 369 7.77 3.21 16.14
C PHE A 369 8.33 1.84 15.71
N VAL A 370 8.10 0.79 16.49
CA VAL A 370 8.46 -0.58 16.15
C VAL A 370 7.65 -1.01 14.92
N PRO A 371 8.28 -1.59 13.89
CA PRO A 371 7.55 -2.11 12.73
C PRO A 371 6.58 -3.24 13.08
N ASN A 372 5.35 -3.12 12.60
CA ASN A 372 4.34 -4.18 12.62
C ASN A 372 4.61 -5.21 11.50
N PRO A 373 4.01 -6.41 11.53
CA PRO A 373 4.25 -7.50 10.57
C PRO A 373 4.21 -7.07 9.09
N ASP A 374 3.23 -6.26 8.71
CA ASP A 374 3.05 -5.78 7.33
C ASP A 374 4.25 -4.99 6.78
N TYR A 375 5.01 -4.32 7.64
CA TYR A 375 6.22 -3.61 7.26
C TYR A 375 7.24 -4.55 6.63
N TYR A 376 7.47 -5.71 7.25
CA TYR A 376 8.47 -6.68 6.79
C TYR A 376 8.03 -7.33 5.48
N GLY A 377 6.73 -7.59 5.32
CA GLY A 377 6.13 -8.03 4.06
C GLY A 377 6.38 -7.03 2.93
N ALA A 378 6.06 -5.74 3.15
CA ALA A 378 6.28 -4.68 2.18
C ALA A 378 7.77 -4.46 1.85
N LEU A 379 8.65 -4.59 2.85
CA LEU A 379 10.09 -4.44 2.67
C LEU A 379 10.68 -5.58 1.82
N LEU A 380 10.23 -6.83 2.03
CA LEU A 380 10.60 -7.96 1.16
C LEU A 380 10.10 -7.74 -0.26
N TRP A 381 8.84 -7.32 -0.43
CA TRP A 381 8.33 -6.95 -1.75
C TRP A 381 9.24 -5.93 -2.43
N HIS A 382 9.56 -4.84 -1.72
CA HIS A 382 10.41 -3.78 -2.26
C HIS A 382 11.81 -4.26 -2.65
N ARG A 383 12.38 -5.23 -1.93
CA ARG A 383 13.74 -5.75 -2.18
C ARG A 383 13.78 -6.80 -3.28
N LEU A 384 12.73 -7.60 -3.44
CA LEU A 384 12.73 -8.82 -4.24
C LEU A 384 11.94 -8.68 -5.54
N MET A 385 10.73 -8.12 -5.48
CA MET A 385 9.80 -8.08 -6.62
C MET A 385 10.13 -6.91 -7.55
N GLY A 386 10.48 -7.21 -8.80
CA GLY A 386 10.80 -6.21 -9.83
C GLY A 386 9.57 -5.59 -10.49
N GLY A 387 9.80 -4.61 -11.37
CA GLY A 387 8.72 -3.86 -12.03
C GLY A 387 7.94 -4.66 -13.09
N THR A 388 8.53 -5.71 -13.66
CA THR A 388 7.93 -6.50 -14.73
C THR A 388 7.08 -7.63 -14.15
N VAL A 389 5.77 -7.61 -14.41
CA VAL A 389 4.80 -8.58 -13.88
C VAL A 389 4.60 -9.73 -14.87
N LEU A 390 4.64 -10.96 -14.38
CA LEU A 390 4.49 -12.18 -15.18
C LEU A 390 3.14 -12.85 -14.88
N ALA A 391 2.57 -13.49 -15.90
CA ALA A 391 1.39 -14.33 -15.70
C ALA A 391 1.77 -15.63 -14.97
N VAL A 392 0.86 -16.10 -14.12
CA VAL A 392 0.95 -17.37 -13.41
C VAL A 392 -0.33 -18.16 -13.62
N THR A 393 -0.21 -19.45 -13.89
CA THR A 393 -1.32 -20.40 -13.88
C THR A 393 -1.01 -21.55 -12.95
N LYS A 394 -2.00 -22.05 -12.22
CA LYS A 394 -1.85 -23.15 -11.27
C LYS A 394 -3.11 -23.99 -11.20
N GLU A 395 -3.01 -25.18 -10.62
CA GLU A 395 -4.19 -25.96 -10.25
C GLU A 395 -5.11 -25.16 -9.32
N SER A 396 -6.42 -25.32 -9.52
CA SER A 396 -7.44 -24.50 -8.88
C SER A 396 -7.57 -24.81 -7.39
N ASP A 397 -6.70 -24.21 -6.57
CA ASP A 397 -6.87 -24.10 -5.12
C ASP A 397 -7.04 -22.62 -4.73
N PRO A 398 -8.22 -22.19 -4.25
CA PRO A 398 -8.47 -20.78 -3.95
C PRO A 398 -7.67 -20.27 -2.74
N ASP A 399 -7.23 -21.14 -1.83
CA ASP A 399 -6.51 -20.76 -0.61
C ASP A 399 -5.04 -20.43 -0.88
N LEU A 400 -4.47 -20.97 -1.95
CA LEU A 400 -3.12 -20.62 -2.39
C LEU A 400 -3.18 -19.49 -3.41
N ARG A 401 -2.52 -18.38 -3.12
CA ARG A 401 -2.45 -17.21 -3.99
C ARG A 401 -0.99 -16.98 -4.39
N VAL A 402 -0.76 -16.72 -5.67
CA VAL A 402 0.59 -16.69 -6.25
C VAL A 402 0.73 -15.55 -7.23
N TYR A 403 1.78 -14.76 -7.07
CA TYR A 403 2.13 -13.68 -7.99
C TYR A 403 3.62 -13.78 -8.34
N ALA A 404 3.97 -13.52 -9.61
CA ALA A 404 5.33 -13.62 -10.10
C ALA A 404 5.76 -12.35 -10.84
N HIS A 405 6.98 -11.92 -10.57
CA HIS A 405 7.62 -10.78 -11.20
C HIS A 405 9.01 -11.20 -11.66
N CYS A 406 9.60 -10.45 -12.58
CA CYS A 406 11.05 -10.49 -12.73
C CYS A 406 11.71 -10.07 -11.41
N ALA A 407 12.84 -10.68 -11.05
CA ALA A 407 13.55 -10.34 -9.83
C ALA A 407 14.13 -8.91 -9.92
N LYS A 408 14.04 -8.13 -8.83
CA LYS A 408 14.35 -6.68 -8.87
C LYS A 408 15.83 -6.34 -9.11
N LYS A 409 16.73 -7.06 -8.45
CA LYS A 409 18.19 -6.79 -8.44
C LYS A 409 19.04 -7.96 -8.94
N LYS A 410 18.39 -9.03 -9.37
CA LYS A 410 19.01 -10.30 -9.74
C LYS A 410 18.37 -10.79 -11.04
N PRO A 411 19.05 -11.63 -11.83
CA PRO A 411 18.42 -12.30 -12.96
C PRO A 411 17.31 -13.25 -12.47
N GLY A 412 16.43 -13.65 -13.40
CA GLY A 412 15.37 -14.62 -13.15
C GLY A 412 14.10 -13.98 -12.56
N VAL A 413 13.42 -14.73 -11.69
CA VAL A 413 12.07 -14.38 -11.21
C VAL A 413 12.01 -14.37 -9.68
N SER A 414 11.09 -13.56 -9.16
CA SER A 414 10.68 -13.55 -7.76
C SER A 414 9.17 -13.79 -7.67
N LEU A 415 8.78 -14.66 -6.76
CA LEU A 415 7.41 -15.03 -6.49
C LEU A 415 7.03 -14.71 -5.05
N ILE A 416 5.75 -14.45 -4.84
CA ILE A 416 5.12 -14.49 -3.53
C ILE A 416 4.04 -15.58 -3.53
N PHE A 417 4.03 -16.38 -2.47
CA PHE A 417 3.01 -17.36 -2.17
C PHE A 417 2.29 -16.95 -0.88
N ILE A 418 0.97 -16.97 -0.90
CA ILE A 418 0.13 -16.65 0.25
C ILE A 418 -0.81 -17.84 0.46
N ASN A 419 -0.67 -18.52 1.60
CA ASN A 419 -1.53 -19.64 1.96
C ASN A 419 -2.55 -19.20 3.02
N LEU A 420 -3.81 -19.15 2.63
CA LEU A 420 -4.94 -18.79 3.51
C LEU A 420 -5.51 -19.98 4.28
N SER A 421 -5.14 -21.22 3.90
CA SER A 421 -5.65 -22.44 4.52
C SER A 421 -5.13 -22.58 5.95
N LYS A 422 -6.02 -23.00 6.86
CA LYS A 422 -5.74 -23.19 8.30
C LYS A 422 -5.01 -24.48 8.63
N ASP A 423 -5.17 -25.50 7.80
CA ASP A 423 -4.82 -26.88 8.11
C ASP A 423 -4.01 -27.56 7.01
N ARG A 424 -3.94 -26.97 5.81
CA ARG A 424 -3.19 -27.51 4.66
C ARG A 424 -1.91 -26.74 4.41
N SER A 425 -0.83 -27.48 4.21
CA SER A 425 0.38 -26.96 3.59
C SER A 425 0.37 -27.27 2.10
N PHE A 426 1.13 -26.51 1.32
CA PHE A 426 1.31 -26.75 -0.11
C PHE A 426 2.76 -27.10 -0.42
N ASN A 427 2.96 -28.12 -1.25
CA ASN A 427 4.25 -28.44 -1.85
C ASN A 427 4.21 -28.00 -3.32
N ILE A 428 4.97 -26.97 -3.66
CA ILE A 428 4.93 -26.36 -4.97
C ILE A 428 6.05 -26.92 -5.84
N THR A 429 5.67 -27.40 -7.01
CA THR A 429 6.59 -27.59 -8.14
C THR A 429 6.41 -26.44 -9.12
N LEU A 430 7.50 -26.03 -9.76
CA LEU A 430 7.47 -24.94 -10.73
C LEU A 430 7.61 -25.50 -12.14
N SER A 431 6.87 -24.91 -13.06
CA SER A 431 6.98 -25.19 -14.48
C SER A 431 7.10 -23.89 -15.26
N ASN A 432 7.69 -23.95 -16.44
CA ASN A 432 7.71 -22.83 -17.37
C ASN A 432 6.74 -23.12 -18.52
N ALA A 433 6.02 -22.07 -18.95
CA ALA A 433 5.17 -22.14 -20.12
C ALA A 433 6.03 -22.22 -21.38
N LYS A 434 5.70 -23.09 -22.34
CA LYS A 434 6.39 -23.11 -23.64
C LYS A 434 5.97 -21.89 -24.47
N PRO A 435 6.92 -21.17 -25.11
CA PRO A 435 6.58 -20.11 -26.04
C PRO A 435 5.81 -20.69 -27.24
N GLY A 436 4.55 -20.28 -27.42
CA GLY A 436 3.87 -20.37 -28.72
C GLY A 436 2.84 -21.48 -28.96
N ASP A 437 2.34 -22.24 -27.99
CA ASP A 437 1.24 -23.19 -28.27
C ASP A 437 0.37 -23.52 -27.05
N ALA A 438 -0.95 -23.32 -27.18
CA ALA A 438 -1.98 -23.66 -26.19
C ALA A 438 -2.24 -25.18 -26.03
N GLY A 439 -1.28 -26.05 -26.39
CA GLY A 439 -1.52 -27.48 -26.55
C GLY A 439 -0.34 -28.43 -26.30
N LYS A 440 0.83 -27.95 -25.82
CA LYS A 440 1.95 -28.83 -25.40
C LYS A 440 2.14 -28.78 -23.87
N PRO A 441 2.56 -29.88 -23.23
CA PRO A 441 2.74 -29.92 -21.78
C PRO A 441 3.82 -28.92 -21.34
N ASN A 442 3.53 -28.21 -20.25
CA ASN A 442 4.49 -27.37 -19.53
C ASN A 442 5.72 -28.22 -19.15
N TYR A 443 6.90 -27.63 -19.18
CA TYR A 443 8.09 -28.33 -18.72
C TYR A 443 8.39 -27.94 -17.29
N GLU A 444 8.58 -28.94 -16.44
CA GLU A 444 8.99 -28.76 -15.06
C GLU A 444 10.35 -28.04 -15.04
N PHE A 445 10.43 -27.01 -14.20
CA PHE A 445 11.66 -26.29 -13.97
C PHE A 445 12.57 -27.11 -13.06
N VAL A 446 13.75 -27.45 -13.57
CA VAL A 446 14.82 -28.06 -12.79
C VAL A 446 15.92 -27.03 -12.63
N GLY A 447 15.93 -26.33 -11.50
CA GLY A 447 16.95 -25.33 -11.22
C GLY A 447 18.33 -25.95 -11.01
N LYS A 448 19.35 -25.22 -11.42
CA LYS A 448 20.77 -25.55 -11.31
C LYS A 448 21.43 -24.80 -10.15
N GLN A 449 20.79 -23.75 -9.64
CA GLN A 449 21.25 -22.95 -8.50
C GLN A 449 20.32 -23.08 -7.30
N ASN A 450 20.86 -22.87 -6.10
CA ASN A 450 20.01 -22.73 -4.92
C ASN A 450 19.10 -21.52 -5.08
N ARG A 451 17.81 -21.72 -4.78
CA ARG A 451 16.83 -20.65 -4.70
C ARG A 451 16.86 -20.02 -3.31
N GLU A 452 16.42 -18.77 -3.25
CA GLU A 452 16.33 -17.99 -2.01
C GLU A 452 14.89 -18.00 -1.51
N GLU A 453 14.66 -18.44 -0.28
CA GLU A 453 13.33 -18.47 0.33
C GLU A 453 13.25 -17.59 1.59
N TYR A 454 12.14 -16.87 1.71
CA TYR A 454 11.84 -15.97 2.81
C TYR A 454 10.44 -16.29 3.33
N HIS A 455 10.36 -17.14 4.37
CA HIS A 455 9.10 -17.59 4.95
C HIS A 455 8.69 -16.69 6.11
N LEU A 456 7.56 -16.03 5.97
CA LEU A 456 6.92 -15.21 6.99
C LEU A 456 5.82 -16.01 7.69
N ARG A 457 5.90 -16.07 9.03
CA ARG A 457 4.93 -16.75 9.89
C ARG A 457 4.73 -15.96 11.17
N ALA A 458 3.56 -16.07 11.79
CA ALA A 458 3.36 -15.57 13.14
C ALA A 458 4.27 -16.31 14.14
N LEU A 459 4.78 -15.58 15.15
CA LEU A 459 5.72 -16.10 16.13
C LEU A 459 5.22 -17.37 16.85
N THR A 460 3.97 -17.35 17.31
CA THR A 460 3.34 -18.43 18.09
C THR A 460 2.51 -19.37 17.22
N GLY A 461 2.38 -19.07 15.93
CA GLY A 461 1.43 -19.71 15.02
C GLY A 461 0.02 -19.11 15.06
N ASP A 462 -0.30 -18.22 16.01
CA ASP A 462 -1.52 -17.42 15.95
C ASP A 462 -1.32 -16.23 15.00
N ILE A 463 -2.06 -16.21 13.90
CA ILE A 463 -1.97 -15.11 12.92
C ILE A 463 -2.36 -13.74 13.48
N LYS A 464 -2.92 -13.66 14.69
CA LYS A 464 -3.15 -12.39 15.39
C LYS A 464 -1.92 -11.87 16.15
N ASP A 465 -0.77 -12.52 16.03
CA ASP A 465 0.47 -12.01 16.61
C ASP A 465 0.90 -10.68 15.98
N ASP A 466 1.39 -9.79 16.83
CA ASP A 466 2.02 -8.52 16.45
C ASP A 466 3.52 -8.70 16.07
N ILE A 467 4.05 -9.94 16.18
CA ILE A 467 5.44 -10.28 15.81
C ILE A 467 5.43 -11.34 14.70
N VAL A 468 6.15 -11.03 13.63
CA VAL A 468 6.40 -11.95 12.52
C VAL A 468 7.80 -12.55 12.64
N CYS A 469 7.93 -13.83 12.29
CA CYS A 469 9.20 -14.50 12.08
C CYS A 469 9.54 -14.52 10.59
N LEU A 470 10.79 -14.29 10.24
CA LEU A 470 11.36 -14.58 8.94
C LEU A 470 12.27 -15.80 9.05
N ASN A 471 11.95 -16.88 8.33
CA ASN A 471 12.73 -18.13 8.36
C ASN A 471 12.98 -18.62 9.81
N ASP A 472 11.91 -18.62 10.62
CA ASP A 472 11.90 -18.99 12.04
C ASP A 472 12.66 -18.04 12.99
N VAL A 473 13.15 -16.90 12.50
CA VAL A 473 13.78 -15.85 13.31
C VAL A 473 12.80 -14.70 13.57
N PRO A 474 12.50 -14.35 14.83
CA PRO A 474 11.62 -13.24 15.15
C PRO A 474 12.17 -11.90 14.66
N MET A 475 11.33 -11.13 13.97
CA MET A 475 11.67 -9.80 13.44
C MET A 475 11.42 -8.74 14.51
N VAL A 476 12.39 -8.56 15.39
CA VAL A 476 12.37 -7.55 16.47
C VAL A 476 13.52 -6.57 16.24
N GLN A 477 13.26 -5.27 16.41
CA GLN A 477 14.30 -4.25 16.24
C GLN A 477 15.51 -4.52 17.15
N THR A 478 16.67 -4.14 16.63
CA THR A 478 17.93 -4.20 17.38
C THR A 478 17.99 -3.08 18.42
N ASP A 479 18.95 -3.15 19.34
CA ASP A 479 19.21 -2.08 20.33
C ASP A 479 19.56 -0.72 19.67
N SER A 480 20.05 -0.73 18.42
CA SER A 480 20.31 0.45 17.60
C SER A 480 19.09 0.94 16.81
N GLU A 481 17.90 0.37 17.05
CA GLU A 481 16.65 0.66 16.34
C GLU A 481 16.71 0.33 14.83
N ASP A 482 17.71 -0.43 14.40
CA ASP A 482 17.87 -0.86 13.00
C ASP A 482 16.89 -1.97 12.66
N ILE A 483 16.48 -2.00 11.39
CA ILE A 483 15.73 -3.12 10.82
C ILE A 483 16.63 -4.36 10.80
N PRO A 484 16.20 -5.50 11.38
CA PRO A 484 17.01 -6.71 11.40
C PRO A 484 17.38 -7.18 9.99
N ALA A 485 18.49 -7.91 9.89
CA ALA A 485 18.88 -8.56 8.65
C ALA A 485 17.75 -9.48 8.16
N MET A 486 17.44 -9.39 6.87
CA MET A 486 16.40 -10.21 6.23
C MET A 486 17.09 -11.15 5.26
N ASP A 487 17.76 -12.16 5.79
CA ASP A 487 18.55 -13.11 5.00
C ASP A 487 17.69 -14.28 4.50
N PRO A 488 17.92 -14.73 3.26
CA PRO A 488 17.21 -15.87 2.71
C PRO A 488 17.70 -17.18 3.31
N LYS A 489 16.82 -18.18 3.32
CA LYS A 489 17.23 -19.58 3.34
C LYS A 489 17.61 -19.99 1.91
N LEU A 490 18.81 -20.54 1.75
CA LEU A 490 19.23 -21.14 0.47
C LEU A 490 18.72 -22.58 0.41
N VAL A 491 17.93 -22.89 -0.62
CA VAL A 491 17.28 -24.20 -0.77
C VAL A 491 17.61 -24.78 -2.14
N ASP A 492 17.86 -26.09 -2.19
CA ASP A 492 18.13 -26.81 -3.42
C ASP A 492 16.90 -26.77 -4.34
N ALA A 493 17.08 -26.27 -5.57
CA ALA A 493 16.01 -26.07 -6.54
C ALA A 493 15.27 -27.35 -6.95
N SER A 494 15.86 -28.54 -6.75
CA SER A 494 15.24 -29.84 -7.04
C SER A 494 14.16 -30.25 -6.03
N THR A 495 14.13 -29.62 -4.86
CA THR A 495 13.11 -29.91 -3.83
C THR A 495 11.85 -29.08 -4.04
N PRO A 496 10.64 -29.57 -3.72
CA PRO A 496 9.44 -28.74 -3.73
C PRO A 496 9.56 -27.54 -2.78
N ILE A 497 8.93 -26.42 -3.13
CA ILE A 497 8.80 -25.27 -2.22
C ILE A 497 7.66 -25.59 -1.25
N SER A 498 7.94 -25.66 0.05
CA SER A 498 6.92 -25.93 1.06
C SER A 498 6.33 -24.63 1.60
N ILE A 499 5.04 -24.41 1.40
CA ILE A 499 4.29 -23.27 1.92
C ILE A 499 3.38 -23.76 3.03
N ALA A 500 3.68 -23.38 4.27
CA ALA A 500 2.91 -23.85 5.40
C ALA A 500 1.50 -23.23 5.46
N ALA A 501 0.59 -23.88 6.21
CA ALA A 501 -0.72 -23.30 6.54
C ALA A 501 -0.56 -21.91 7.15
N GLN A 502 -1.44 -20.98 6.76
CA GLN A 502 -1.46 -19.59 7.23
C GLN A 502 -0.08 -18.94 7.25
N SER A 503 0.60 -18.95 6.10
CA SER A 503 1.92 -18.35 5.94
C SER A 503 2.07 -17.64 4.60
N ILE A 504 3.12 -16.82 4.52
CA ILE A 504 3.48 -16.08 3.31
C ILE A 504 4.94 -16.38 3.01
N ALA A 505 5.29 -16.65 1.76
CA ALA A 505 6.68 -16.87 1.38
C ALA A 505 7.05 -16.07 0.14
N TYR A 506 8.22 -15.43 0.17
CA TYR A 506 8.86 -14.94 -1.05
C TYR A 506 9.92 -15.94 -1.51
N VAL A 507 9.98 -16.19 -2.82
CA VAL A 507 10.95 -17.12 -3.42
C VAL A 507 11.61 -16.44 -4.62
N THR A 508 12.95 -16.39 -4.64
CA THR A 508 13.71 -15.86 -5.78
C THR A 508 14.54 -16.96 -6.43
N ILE A 509 14.41 -17.08 -7.75
CA ILE A 509 15.04 -18.12 -8.58
C ILE A 509 15.84 -17.43 -9.68
N ARG A 510 17.16 -17.54 -9.58
CA ARG A 510 18.09 -16.72 -10.37
C ARG A 510 18.30 -17.23 -11.79
N ASP A 511 18.12 -18.52 -11.98
CA ASP A 511 18.35 -19.25 -13.23
C ASP A 511 17.05 -19.69 -13.89
N PHE A 512 15.91 -19.10 -13.49
CA PHE A 512 14.65 -19.29 -14.18
C PHE A 512 14.68 -18.61 -15.55
N GLU A 513 14.41 -19.36 -16.60
CA GLU A 513 14.43 -18.87 -17.99
C GLU A 513 13.15 -18.09 -18.32
N ALA A 514 13.15 -16.78 -18.08
CA ALA A 514 12.05 -15.88 -18.45
C ALA A 514 12.55 -14.78 -19.40
N PRO A 515 12.32 -14.90 -20.72
CA PRO A 515 12.72 -13.88 -21.70
C PRO A 515 12.27 -12.45 -21.37
N ALA A 516 11.13 -12.27 -20.71
CA ALA A 516 10.66 -10.94 -20.28
C ALA A 516 11.51 -10.29 -19.16
N CYS A 517 12.45 -11.04 -18.56
CA CYS A 517 13.28 -10.63 -17.43
C CYS A 517 14.75 -10.40 -17.78
N VAL A 518 15.10 -10.38 -19.07
CA VAL A 518 16.48 -10.25 -19.57
C VAL A 518 16.68 -8.92 -20.28
#